data_AF-A0A5B1RF69-F1
#
_entry.id   AF-A0A5B1RF69-F1
#
_cell.length_a   1.000
_cell.length_b   1.000
_cell.length_c   1.000
_cell.angle_alpha   90.00
_cell.angle_beta   90.00
_cell.angle_gamma   90.00
#
_symmetry.space_group_name_H-M   'P 1'
#
loop_
_entity.id
_entity.type
_entity.pdbx_description
1 polymer ?
#
loop_
_entity_poly.entity_id
_entity_poly.type
_entity_poly.pdbx_seq_one_letter_code
_entity_poly.pdbx_strand_id
1 'polypeptide(L)'
;PEWMAAARSFLETGSSAKEWLDIIEKWATCDCLLGHPPATDHKHWMTTVKHPEKICLWIQRGRKYTDVLPLGSTLMFGRSWRQWWVTVQPAWRAKTENQWPLKRDDVDGEQWKDIAKGGANGLFMVLLPLVWW
;
A
#
# COMPACT_ATOMS: atom_id res chain seq x y z
N PRO A 1 15.34 1.19 -9.07
CA PRO A 1 16.01 1.78 -7.89
C PRO A 1 16.39 0.70 -6.86
N GLU A 2 17.47 0.87 -6.10
CA GLU A 2 17.92 -0.13 -5.10
C GLU A 2 16.83 -0.45 -4.05
N TRP A 3 16.14 0.58 -3.55
CA TRP A 3 15.05 0.40 -2.58
C TRP A 3 13.92 -0.48 -3.13
N MET A 4 13.64 -0.43 -4.44
CA MET A 4 12.60 -1.27 -5.05
C MET A 4 13.00 -2.73 -5.12
N ALA A 5 14.29 -3.04 -5.34
CA ALA A 5 14.77 -4.41 -5.35
C ALA A 5 14.61 -5.04 -3.95
N ALA A 6 15.00 -4.30 -2.91
CA ALA A 6 14.79 -4.72 -1.52
C ALA A 6 13.30 -4.86 -1.16
N ALA A 7 12.47 -3.89 -1.56
CA ALA A 7 11.03 -3.93 -1.36
C ALA A 7 10.37 -5.12 -2.08
N ARG A 8 10.76 -5.39 -3.34
CA ARG A 8 10.27 -6.54 -4.12
C ARG A 8 10.64 -7.85 -3.46
N SER A 9 11.90 -8.02 -3.08
CA SER A 9 12.36 -9.22 -2.38
C SER A 9 11.58 -9.45 -1.08
N PHE A 10 11.25 -8.39 -0.34
CA PHE A 10 10.38 -8.48 0.83
C PHE A 10 8.93 -8.87 0.47
N LEU A 11 8.32 -8.27 -0.57
CA LEU A 11 6.96 -8.64 -0.98
C LEU A 11 6.86 -10.11 -1.41
N GLU A 12 7.91 -10.64 -2.05
CA GLU A 12 8.00 -12.03 -2.48
C GLU A 12 8.09 -13.03 -1.30
N THR A 13 8.41 -12.58 -0.07
CA THR A 13 8.33 -13.45 1.12
C THR A 13 6.90 -13.65 1.64
N GLY A 14 5.91 -12.95 1.07
CA GLY A 14 4.50 -13.09 1.40
C GLY A 14 3.88 -14.36 0.82
N SER A 15 2.70 -14.22 0.22
CA SER A 15 2.00 -15.36 -0.39
C SER A 15 2.74 -15.87 -1.64
N SER A 16 2.78 -17.19 -1.84
CA SER A 16 3.30 -17.81 -3.07
C SER A 16 2.26 -17.91 -4.19
N ALA A 17 1.04 -17.40 -3.96
CA ALA A 17 -0.03 -17.42 -4.95
C ALA A 17 0.31 -16.58 -6.18
N LYS A 18 -0.08 -17.06 -7.37
CA LYS A 18 0.20 -16.37 -8.65
C LYS A 18 -0.37 -14.95 -8.66
N GLU A 19 -1.55 -14.77 -8.10
CA GLU A 19 -2.24 -13.48 -8.00
C GLU A 19 -1.40 -12.45 -7.22
N TRP A 20 -0.70 -12.89 -6.18
CA TRP A 20 0.19 -12.02 -5.41
C TRP A 20 1.41 -11.60 -6.22
N LEU A 21 2.05 -12.55 -6.91
CA LEU A 21 3.18 -12.24 -7.80
C LEU A 21 2.78 -11.28 -8.94
N ASP A 22 1.59 -11.47 -9.51
CA ASP A 22 1.05 -10.59 -10.54
C ASP A 22 0.78 -9.17 -9.98
N ILE A 23 0.38 -9.03 -8.70
CA ILE A 23 0.24 -7.75 -8.01
C ILE A 23 1.60 -7.05 -7.85
N ILE A 24 2.64 -7.78 -7.43
CA ILE A 24 4.00 -7.23 -7.26
C ILE A 24 4.52 -6.68 -8.60
N GLU A 25 4.33 -7.43 -9.69
CA GLU A 25 4.78 -7.00 -11.02
C GLU A 25 4.01 -5.77 -11.52
N LYS A 26 2.70 -5.70 -11.28
CA LYS A 26 1.89 -4.52 -11.60
C LYS A 26 2.30 -3.30 -10.78
N TRP A 27 2.56 -3.48 -9.49
CA TRP A 27 3.08 -2.40 -8.64
C TRP A 27 4.42 -1.88 -9.15
N ALA A 28 5.35 -2.76 -9.51
CA ALA A 28 6.65 -2.37 -10.05
C ALA A 28 6.50 -1.61 -11.38
N THR A 29 5.58 -2.05 -12.25
CA THR A 29 5.23 -1.37 -13.50
C THR A 29 4.66 0.03 -13.23
N CYS A 30 3.74 0.17 -12.28
CA CYS A 30 3.18 1.48 -11.90
C CYS A 30 4.27 2.44 -11.41
N ASP A 31 5.20 1.99 -10.56
CA ASP A 31 6.28 2.83 -10.06
C ASP A 31 7.24 3.27 -11.18
N CYS A 32 7.52 2.36 -12.13
CA CYS A 32 8.29 2.65 -13.35
C CYS A 32 7.60 3.72 -14.22
N LEU A 33 6.29 3.59 -14.46
CA LEU A 33 5.51 4.57 -15.21
C LEU A 33 5.45 5.94 -14.51
N LEU A 34 5.58 5.99 -13.19
CA LEU A 34 5.68 7.22 -12.40
C LEU A 34 7.11 7.79 -12.36
N GLY A 35 8.08 7.15 -13.02
CA GLY A 35 9.45 7.63 -13.13
C GLY A 35 10.27 7.46 -11.85
N HIS A 36 9.91 6.51 -10.98
CA HIS A 36 10.60 6.25 -9.71
C HIS A 36 10.76 7.50 -8.83
N PRO A 37 9.64 8.12 -8.41
CA PRO A 37 9.70 9.37 -7.68
C PRO A 37 10.53 9.20 -6.39
N PRO A 38 11.33 10.22 -6.03
CA PRO A 38 12.19 10.14 -4.85
C PRO A 38 11.34 10.07 -3.58
N ALA A 39 11.86 9.42 -2.53
CA ALA A 39 11.15 9.30 -1.26
C ALA A 39 10.82 10.66 -0.61
N THR A 40 11.50 11.73 -1.00
CA THR A 40 11.27 13.11 -0.55
C THR A 40 10.15 13.83 -1.30
N ASP A 41 9.58 13.26 -2.37
CA ASP A 41 8.45 13.88 -3.07
C ASP A 41 7.13 13.53 -2.37
N HIS A 42 6.66 14.47 -1.55
CA HIS A 42 5.45 14.30 -0.75
C HIS A 42 4.18 14.15 -1.60
N LYS A 43 4.19 14.53 -2.89
CA LYS A 43 3.04 14.32 -3.79
C LYS A 43 2.76 12.85 -4.05
N HIS A 44 3.78 12.00 -3.90
CA HIS A 44 3.70 10.56 -4.06
C HIS A 44 3.54 9.81 -2.74
N TRP A 45 3.33 10.50 -1.62
CA TRP A 45 3.10 9.83 -0.34
C TRP A 45 1.64 9.40 -0.21
N MET A 46 1.44 8.20 0.33
CA MET A 46 0.12 7.80 0.81
C MET A 46 -0.27 8.64 2.01
N THR A 47 -1.56 8.91 2.17
CA THR A 47 -2.06 9.59 3.36
C THR A 47 -1.79 8.76 4.63
N THR A 48 -1.38 9.46 5.68
CA THR A 48 -1.19 8.88 7.02
C THR A 48 -2.49 8.85 7.83
N VAL A 49 -3.58 9.42 7.30
CA VAL A 49 -4.89 9.42 7.96
C VAL A 49 -5.38 7.97 8.12
N LYS A 50 -5.69 7.57 9.36
CA LYS A 50 -6.10 6.20 9.73
C LYS A 50 -5.08 5.11 9.37
N HIS A 51 -3.83 5.48 9.15
CA HIS A 51 -2.75 4.54 8.87
C HIS A 51 -2.60 3.52 10.01
N PRO A 52 -2.50 2.21 9.73
CA PRO A 52 -2.34 1.21 10.78
C PRO A 52 -1.11 1.48 11.64
N GLU A 53 -1.28 1.46 12.96
CA GLU A 53 -0.23 1.78 13.94
C GLU A 53 1.06 0.98 13.71
N LYS A 54 0.94 -0.30 13.33
CA LYS A 54 2.07 -1.17 13.03
C LYS A 54 2.96 -0.60 11.92
N ILE A 55 2.37 0.03 10.90
CA ILE A 55 3.15 0.63 9.83
C ILE A 55 3.87 1.89 10.34
N CYS A 56 3.22 2.73 11.16
CA CYS A 56 3.87 3.87 11.81
C CYS A 56 5.09 3.44 12.64
N LEU A 57 4.93 2.40 13.48
CA LEU A 57 6.00 1.87 14.31
C LEU A 57 7.15 1.30 13.46
N TRP A 58 6.84 0.57 12.38
CA TRP A 58 7.85 0.04 11.47
C TRP A 58 8.68 1.15 10.80
N ILE A 59 8.03 2.25 10.38
CA ILE A 59 8.72 3.43 9.85
C ILE A 59 9.62 4.04 10.92
N GLN A 60 9.13 4.22 12.15
CA GLN A 60 9.91 4.78 13.27
C GLN A 60 11.12 3.92 13.64
N ARG A 61 11.05 2.59 13.42
CA ARG A 61 12.16 1.65 13.62
C ARG A 61 13.14 1.57 12.46
N GLY A 62 13.03 2.48 11.50
CA GLY A 62 13.97 2.59 10.38
C GLY A 62 13.69 1.62 9.23
N ARG A 63 12.45 1.15 9.08
CA ARG A 63 11.99 0.38 7.90
C ARG A 63 12.76 -0.91 7.64
N LYS A 64 13.20 -1.58 8.71
CA LYS A 64 13.96 -2.83 8.60
C LYS A 64 13.00 -3.95 8.16
N TYR A 65 13.23 -4.52 6.99
CA TYR A 65 12.42 -5.64 6.48
C TYR A 65 12.53 -6.91 7.33
N THR A 66 13.62 -7.04 8.09
CA THR A 66 13.84 -8.13 9.06
C THR A 66 13.10 -7.94 10.39
N ASP A 67 12.62 -6.73 10.69
CA ASP A 67 11.90 -6.40 11.93
C ASP A 67 10.39 -6.35 11.65
N VAL A 68 9.81 -7.51 11.34
CA VAL A 68 8.36 -7.64 11.16
C VAL A 68 7.69 -7.60 12.53
N LEU A 69 6.85 -6.60 12.74
CA LEU A 69 6.17 -6.41 14.02
C LEU A 69 5.07 -7.48 14.20
N PRO A 70 4.95 -8.10 15.39
CA PRO A 70 3.85 -9.00 15.66
C PRO A 70 2.52 -8.24 15.56
N LEU A 71 1.61 -8.72 14.70
CA LEU A 71 0.32 -8.07 14.45
C LEU A 71 -0.61 -8.09 15.68
N GLY A 72 -0.45 -9.07 16.56
CA GLY A 72 -1.35 -9.30 17.68
C GLY A 72 -2.67 -9.88 17.17
N SER A 73 -3.75 -9.09 17.20
CA SER A 73 -5.04 -9.50 16.66
C SER A 73 -5.13 -9.22 15.16
N THR A 74 -5.05 -10.28 14.36
CA THR A 74 -5.22 -10.24 12.90
C THR A 74 -6.56 -9.61 12.49
N LEU A 75 -7.64 -9.85 13.26
CA LEU A 75 -8.95 -9.24 13.02
C LEU A 75 -8.92 -7.72 13.16
N MET A 76 -8.29 -7.21 14.23
CA MET A 76 -8.18 -5.77 14.48
C MET A 76 -7.26 -5.10 13.47
N PHE A 77 -6.17 -5.77 13.10
CA PHE A 77 -5.28 -5.32 12.04
C PHE A 77 -6.02 -5.23 10.71
N GLY A 78 -6.72 -6.29 10.28
CA GLY A 78 -7.48 -6.29 9.04
C GLY A 78 -8.64 -5.28 9.01
N ARG A 79 -9.22 -4.92 10.16
CA ARG A 79 -10.18 -3.79 10.26
C ARG A 79 -9.49 -2.45 10.04
N SER A 80 -8.37 -2.21 10.72
CA SER A 80 -7.61 -0.97 10.61
C SER A 80 -7.04 -0.77 9.21
N TRP A 81 -6.48 -1.83 8.62
CA TRP A 81 -5.98 -1.81 7.25
C TRP A 81 -7.10 -1.53 6.24
N ARG A 82 -8.28 -2.15 6.38
CA ARG A 82 -9.42 -1.87 5.50
C ARG A 82 -9.90 -0.42 5.62
N GLN A 83 -10.02 0.12 6.84
CA GLN A 83 -10.41 1.51 7.04
C GLN A 83 -9.43 2.48 6.37
N TRP A 84 -8.14 2.22 6.50
CA TRP A 84 -7.12 2.98 5.79
C TRP A 84 -7.26 2.84 4.26
N TRP A 85 -7.39 1.61 3.76
CA TRP A 85 -7.51 1.36 2.32
C TRP A 85 -8.73 2.04 1.69
N VAL A 86 -9.86 2.10 2.41
CA VAL A 86 -11.04 2.86 1.99
C VAL A 86 -10.76 4.36 1.97
N THR A 87 -10.04 4.87 2.98
CA THR A 87 -9.70 6.30 3.10
C THR A 87 -8.77 6.79 1.98
N VAL A 88 -7.88 5.92 1.48
CA VAL A 88 -6.97 6.29 0.39
C VAL A 88 -7.60 6.13 -0.99
N GLN A 89 -8.79 5.54 -1.10
CA GLN A 89 -9.45 5.41 -2.38
C GLN A 89 -9.95 6.75 -2.90
N PRO A 90 -9.99 6.92 -4.24
CA PRO A 90 -10.77 7.99 -4.85
C PRO A 90 -12.24 7.96 -4.41
N ALA A 91 -12.85 9.13 -4.24
CA ALA A 91 -14.22 9.28 -3.75
C ALA A 91 -15.27 8.54 -4.59
N TRP A 92 -15.02 8.35 -5.89
CA TRP A 92 -15.92 7.62 -6.78
C TRP A 92 -16.00 6.11 -6.45
N ARG A 93 -14.98 5.54 -5.78
CA ARG A 93 -14.97 4.13 -5.32
C ARG A 93 -15.68 3.91 -3.99
N ALA A 94 -15.67 4.92 -3.12
CA ALA A 94 -16.26 4.88 -1.79
C ALA A 94 -16.94 6.22 -1.48
N LYS A 95 -18.28 6.20 -1.44
CA LYS A 95 -19.08 7.39 -1.05
C LYS A 95 -18.96 7.70 0.43
N THR A 96 -18.58 6.71 1.25
CA THR A 96 -18.41 6.85 2.70
C THR A 96 -17.20 6.06 3.19
N GLU A 97 -16.66 6.47 4.33
CA GLU A 97 -15.46 5.86 4.94
C GLU A 97 -15.66 4.40 5.41
N ASN A 98 -16.91 3.94 5.47
CA ASN A 98 -17.28 2.58 5.88
C ASN A 98 -17.78 1.72 4.71
N GLN A 99 -17.74 2.24 3.47
CA GLN A 99 -18.24 1.50 2.32
C GLN A 99 -17.30 0.34 1.97
N TRP A 100 -17.75 -0.88 2.23
CA TRP A 100 -17.05 -2.11 1.89
C TRP A 100 -18.04 -3.17 1.37
N PRO A 101 -17.74 -3.88 0.26
CA PRO A 101 -16.56 -3.72 -0.59
C PRO A 101 -16.57 -2.40 -1.39
N LEU A 102 -15.38 -1.97 -1.81
CA LEU A 102 -15.21 -0.84 -2.72
C LEU A 102 -15.86 -1.13 -4.07
N LYS A 103 -16.36 -0.09 -4.74
CA LYS A 103 -16.81 -0.24 -6.13
C LYS A 103 -15.65 -0.70 -7.02
N ARG A 104 -16.00 -1.53 -8.01
CA ARG A 104 -15.07 -2.06 -9.02
C ARG A 104 -15.37 -1.55 -10.42
N ASP A 105 -16.49 -0.86 -10.60
CA ASP A 105 -16.88 -0.28 -11.87
C ASP A 105 -15.95 0.88 -12.22
N ASP A 106 -15.45 0.89 -13.45
CA ASP A 106 -14.76 2.06 -13.99
C ASP A 106 -15.82 3.12 -14.31
N VAL A 107 -15.53 4.35 -13.92
CA VAL A 107 -16.38 5.51 -14.18
C VAL A 107 -15.64 6.40 -15.16
N ASP A 108 -16.23 6.65 -16.32
CA ASP A 108 -15.61 7.47 -17.36
C ASP A 108 -15.21 8.86 -16.83
N GLY A 109 -13.98 9.26 -17.13
CA GLY A 109 -13.42 10.55 -16.71
C GLY A 109 -12.85 10.59 -15.28
N GLU A 110 -13.07 9.55 -14.49
CA GLU A 110 -12.46 9.45 -13.16
C GLU A 110 -10.99 9.02 -13.22
N GLN A 111 -10.19 9.49 -12.26
CA GLN A 111 -8.75 9.24 -12.23
C GLN A 111 -8.32 8.54 -10.94
N TRP A 112 -7.22 7.80 -11.05
CA TRP A 112 -6.59 7.07 -9.96
C TRP A 112 -5.52 7.88 -9.20
N LYS A 113 -5.52 9.21 -9.34
CA LYS A 113 -4.48 10.13 -8.80
C LYS A 113 -4.19 9.97 -7.31
N ASP A 114 -5.18 9.53 -6.53
CA ASP A 114 -5.07 9.37 -5.08
C ASP A 114 -4.25 8.14 -4.69
N ILE A 115 -4.27 7.08 -5.51
CA ILE A 115 -3.51 5.84 -5.30
C ILE A 115 -2.34 5.67 -6.27
N ALA A 116 -2.27 6.45 -7.34
CA ALA A 116 -1.15 6.50 -8.30
C ALA A 116 0.07 7.20 -7.66
N LYS A 117 0.58 6.59 -6.59
CA LYS A 117 1.60 7.10 -5.69
C LYS A 117 2.78 6.14 -5.75
N GLY A 118 3.95 6.63 -6.18
CA GLY A 118 5.18 5.85 -6.34
C GLY A 118 6.16 6.09 -5.20
N GLY A 119 7.34 5.50 -5.28
CA GLY A 119 8.38 5.66 -4.29
C GLY A 119 8.13 4.84 -3.02
N ALA A 120 9.08 4.88 -2.10
CA ALA A 120 9.07 4.08 -0.86
C ALA A 120 7.93 4.46 0.13
N ASN A 121 7.20 5.56 -0.13
CA ASN A 121 6.06 6.04 0.66
C ASN A 121 4.74 5.97 -0.11
N GLY A 122 4.75 5.47 -1.35
CA GLY A 122 3.57 5.35 -2.20
C GLY A 122 2.83 4.04 -1.98
N LEU A 123 2.30 3.46 -3.07
CA LEU A 123 1.46 2.27 -3.06
C LEU A 123 2.13 1.05 -2.40
N PHE A 124 3.46 1.01 -2.37
CA PHE A 124 4.22 0.00 -1.61
C PHE A 124 3.76 -0.11 -0.15
N MET A 125 3.45 1.01 0.50
CA MET A 125 3.00 1.07 1.89
C MET A 125 1.68 0.32 2.12
N VAL A 126 0.88 0.12 1.07
CA VAL A 126 -0.38 -0.64 1.12
C VAL A 126 -0.12 -2.14 1.03
N LEU A 127 0.87 -2.54 0.23
CA LEU A 127 1.22 -3.94 -0.01
C LEU A 127 2.05 -4.54 1.14
N LEU A 128 2.99 -3.77 1.67
CA LEU A 128 3.84 -4.14 2.81
C LEU A 128 3.07 -4.83 3.96
N PRO A 129 2.02 -4.23 4.54
CA PRO A 129 1.27 -4.83 5.64
C PRO A 129 0.53 -6.13 5.27
N LEU A 130 0.30 -6.42 3.98
CA LEU A 130 -0.33 -7.66 3.55
C LEU A 130 0.63 -8.85 3.61
N VAL A 131 1.95 -8.61 3.61
CA VAL A 131 2.96 -9.66 3.84
C VAL A 131 2.98 -10.07 5.33
N TRP A 132 2.60 -9.16 6.22
CA TRP A 132 2.58 -9.43 7.66
C TRP A 132 1.36 -10.24 8.11
N TRP A 133 0.28 -10.22 7.31
CA TRP A 133 -0.99 -10.89 7.58
C TRP A 133 -0.95 -12.31 7.02
#